data_AF-A0A645I391-F1
#
_entry.id   AF-A0A645I391-F1
#
_cell.length_a   1.000
_cell.length_b   1.000
_cell.length_c   1.000
_cell.angle_alpha   90.00
_cell.angle_beta   90.00
_cell.angle_gamma   90.00
#
_symmetry.space_group_name_H-M   'P 1'
#
loop_
_entity.id
_entity.type
_entity.pdbx_description
1 polymer ?
#
loop_
_entity_poly.entity_id
_entity_poly.type
_entity_poly.pdbx_seq_one_letter_code
_entity_poly.pdbx_strand_id
1 'polypeptide(L)'
;MIGILCGLGGGVRFYRSVFVNELGKEYLRTARAKGCAPASIYGKHLLRNAMIPIITRAGSVLPFLFTGSLLLESFFGIPGLGYAGLDALYNGDLQLLKALVVVSALLFVVINLATDIAYAWVDPRIRLT
;
A
#
# COMPACT_ATOMS: atom_id res chain seq x y z
N MET A 1 6.44 5.27 13.97
CA MET A 1 5.31 6.23 14.16
C MET A 1 5.51 7.58 13.45
N ILE A 2 6.69 8.23 13.53
CA ILE A 2 6.95 9.54 12.91
C ILE A 2 6.74 9.54 11.37
N GLY A 3 7.12 8.48 10.66
CA GLY A 3 6.92 8.37 9.21
C GLY A 3 5.46 8.34 8.76
N ILE A 4 4.57 7.74 9.57
CA ILE A 4 3.12 7.70 9.30
C ILE A 4 2.51 9.09 9.56
N LEU A 5 2.94 9.78 10.62
CA LEU A 5 2.51 11.14 10.95
C LEU A 5 2.96 12.18 9.89
N CYS A 6 4.20 12.08 9.40
CA CYS A 6 4.69 12.93 8.30
C CYS A 6 3.98 12.59 6.96
N GLY A 7 3.63 11.32 6.77
CA GLY A 7 2.91 10.84 5.59
C GLY A 7 1.46 11.33 5.47
N LEU A 8 0.77 11.61 6.59
CA LEU A 8 -0.62 12.09 6.60
C LEU A 8 -0.81 13.44 5.89
N GLY A 9 0.12 14.38 6.09
CA GLY A 9 0.09 15.70 5.42
C GLY A 9 0.26 15.59 3.90
N GLY A 10 1.18 14.73 3.45
CA GLY A 10 1.32 14.39 2.03
C GLY A 10 0.16 13.54 1.49
N GLY A 11 -0.44 12.71 2.33
CA GLY A 11 -1.68 11.96 2.09
C GLY A 11 -2.79 12.86 1.61
N VAL A 12 -3.15 13.85 2.43
CA VAL A 12 -4.25 14.78 2.14
C VAL A 12 -4.01 15.61 0.88
N ARG A 13 -2.78 16.14 0.68
CA ARG A 13 -2.44 16.87 -0.56
C ARG A 13 -2.52 15.98 -1.80
N PHE A 14 -2.06 14.73 -1.71
CA PHE A 14 -2.12 13.77 -2.81
C PHE A 14 -3.57 13.37 -3.12
N TYR A 15 -4.39 13.06 -2.12
CA TYR A 15 -5.80 12.78 -2.33
C TYR A 15 -6.48 13.96 -3.01
N ARG A 16 -6.24 15.19 -2.53
CA ARG A 16 -6.80 16.40 -3.12
C ARG A 16 -6.32 16.63 -4.56
N SER A 17 -5.03 16.42 -4.86
CA SER A 17 -4.50 16.60 -6.22
C SER A 17 -5.02 15.53 -7.19
N VAL A 18 -5.15 14.29 -6.75
CA VAL A 18 -5.78 13.21 -7.52
C VAL A 18 -7.21 13.59 -7.85
N PHE A 19 -8.03 13.99 -6.87
CA PHE A 19 -9.41 14.40 -7.13
C PHE A 19 -9.51 15.61 -8.07
N VAL A 20 -8.66 16.63 -7.91
CA VAL A 20 -8.64 17.82 -8.79
C VAL A 20 -8.24 17.47 -10.23
N ASN A 21 -7.22 16.64 -10.42
CA ASN A 21 -6.83 16.16 -11.75
C ASN A 21 -7.94 15.30 -12.38
N GLU A 22 -8.61 14.48 -11.58
CA GLU A 22 -9.67 13.60 -12.04
C GLU A 22 -10.92 14.41 -12.46
N LEU A 23 -11.28 15.45 -11.70
CA LEU A 23 -12.36 16.41 -11.99
C LEU A 23 -12.18 17.16 -13.32
N GLY A 24 -10.94 17.37 -13.77
CA GLY A 24 -10.62 18.08 -15.01
C GLY A 24 -10.74 17.23 -16.28
N LYS A 25 -10.94 15.91 -16.18
CA LYS A 25 -10.90 15.01 -17.34
C LYS A 25 -12.16 15.07 -18.19
N GLU A 26 -11.97 14.87 -19.50
CA GLU A 26 -13.03 15.01 -20.51
C GLU A 26 -14.20 14.05 -20.29
N TYR A 27 -13.98 12.84 -19.75
CA TYR A 27 -15.06 11.88 -19.49
C TYR A 27 -16.12 12.40 -18.50
N LEU A 28 -15.74 13.27 -17.55
CA LEU A 28 -16.66 13.93 -16.63
C LEU A 28 -17.44 15.04 -17.31
N ARG A 29 -16.81 15.77 -18.25
CA ARG A 29 -17.48 16.78 -19.09
C ARG A 29 -18.48 16.10 -20.03
N THR A 30 -18.13 14.97 -20.63
CA THR A 30 -19.03 14.18 -21.47
C THR A 30 -20.19 13.59 -20.66
N ALA A 31 -19.95 13.09 -19.44
CA ALA A 31 -21.01 12.55 -18.58
C ALA A 31 -21.99 13.65 -18.13
N ARG A 32 -21.51 14.87 -17.86
CA ARG A 32 -22.38 16.04 -17.62
C ARG A 32 -23.14 16.44 -18.88
N ALA A 33 -22.50 16.46 -20.05
CA ALA A 33 -23.15 16.78 -21.31
C ALA A 33 -24.24 15.77 -21.71
N LYS A 34 -24.11 14.50 -21.28
CA LYS A 34 -25.12 13.45 -21.41
C LYS A 34 -26.27 13.54 -20.40
N GLY A 35 -26.27 14.52 -19.49
CA GLY A 35 -27.34 14.71 -18.50
C GLY A 35 -27.32 13.70 -17.35
N CYS A 36 -26.22 13.01 -17.10
CA CYS A 36 -26.14 12.05 -15.99
C CYS A 36 -26.25 12.77 -14.62
N ALA A 37 -26.95 12.15 -13.67
CA ALA A 37 -27.13 12.70 -12.34
C ALA A 37 -25.76 12.93 -11.64
N PRO A 38 -25.53 14.08 -10.97
CA PRO A 38 -24.27 14.41 -10.32
C PRO A 38 -23.79 13.33 -9.34
N ALA A 39 -24.73 12.73 -8.60
CA ALA A 39 -24.43 11.67 -7.64
C ALA A 39 -23.83 10.41 -8.28
N SER A 40 -24.31 10.00 -9.46
CA SER A 40 -23.77 8.85 -10.20
C SER A 40 -22.40 9.16 -10.81
N ILE A 41 -22.19 10.42 -11.24
CA ILE A 41 -20.92 10.88 -11.78
C ILE A 41 -19.83 10.86 -10.70
N TYR A 42 -20.11 11.44 -9.53
CA TYR A 42 -19.14 11.48 -8.43
C TYR A 42 -18.90 10.08 -7.82
N GLY A 43 -19.97 9.32 -7.57
CA GLY A 43 -19.87 8.01 -6.90
C GLY A 43 -19.27 6.90 -7.77
N LYS A 44 -19.70 6.79 -9.04
CA LYS A 44 -19.33 5.64 -9.89
C LYS A 44 -18.18 5.94 -10.85
N HIS A 45 -18.09 7.17 -11.36
CA HIS A 45 -17.07 7.53 -12.37
C HIS A 45 -15.84 8.19 -11.73
N LEU A 46 -16.04 9.25 -10.94
CA LEU A 46 -14.92 9.95 -10.29
C LEU A 46 -14.24 9.05 -9.25
N LEU A 47 -15.00 8.46 -8.33
CA LEU A 47 -14.44 7.65 -7.23
C LEU A 47 -13.68 6.42 -7.75
N ARG A 48 -14.27 5.67 -8.69
CA ARG A 48 -13.67 4.46 -9.25
C ARG A 48 -12.36 4.74 -9.99
N ASN A 49 -12.25 5.88 -10.67
CA ASN A 49 -11.05 6.24 -11.42
C ASN A 49 -9.98 6.90 -10.52
N ALA A 50 -10.41 7.66 -9.48
CA ALA A 50 -9.51 8.23 -8.48
C ALA A 50 -8.94 7.18 -7.50
N MET A 51 -9.63 6.06 -7.29
CA MET A 51 -9.15 4.97 -6.43
C MET A 51 -7.88 4.28 -6.97
N ILE A 52 -7.64 4.29 -8.28
CA ILE A 52 -6.47 3.66 -8.90
C ILE A 52 -5.15 4.20 -8.30
N PRO A 53 -4.83 5.50 -8.40
CA PRO A 53 -3.58 6.04 -7.84
C PRO A 53 -3.52 6.02 -6.31
N ILE A 54 -4.68 6.03 -5.64
CA ILE A 54 -4.77 5.94 -4.18
C ILE A 54 -4.26 4.59 -3.69
N ILE A 55 -4.71 3.53 -4.34
CA ILE A 55 -4.38 2.17 -3.94
C ILE A 55 -2.94 1.88 -4.33
N THR A 56 -2.47 2.33 -5.52
CA THR A 56 -1.05 2.22 -5.92
C THR A 56 -0.13 2.81 -4.86
N ARG A 57 -0.52 3.95 -4.28
CA ARG A 57 0.25 4.55 -3.19
C ARG A 57 0.12 3.76 -1.89
N ALA A 58 -1.06 3.24 -1.57
CA ALA A 58 -1.31 2.49 -0.36
C ALA A 58 -0.53 1.15 -0.33
N GLY A 59 -0.47 0.41 -1.43
CA GLY A 59 0.25 -0.87 -1.45
C GLY A 59 1.77 -0.70 -1.47
N SER A 60 2.33 0.41 -1.97
CA SER A 60 3.77 0.70 -1.81
C SER A 60 4.17 0.94 -0.34
N VAL A 61 3.22 1.25 0.55
CA VAL A 61 3.50 1.48 1.98
C VAL A 61 3.67 0.16 2.75
N LEU A 62 3.07 -0.95 2.29
CA LEU A 62 3.13 -2.24 2.98
C LEU A 62 4.56 -2.81 3.09
N PRO A 63 5.37 -2.88 2.00
CA PRO A 63 6.77 -3.29 2.10
C PRO A 63 7.60 -2.37 2.99
N PHE A 64 7.33 -1.06 2.93
CA PHE A 64 8.02 -0.07 3.76
C PHE A 64 7.72 -0.25 5.25
N LEU A 65 6.47 -0.55 5.60
CA LEU A 65 6.08 -0.86 6.98
C LEU A 65 6.74 -2.15 7.48
N PHE A 66 6.84 -3.17 6.63
CA PHE A 66 7.51 -4.42 6.98
C PHE A 66 8.98 -4.20 7.33
N THR A 67 9.73 -3.50 6.47
CA THR A 67 11.13 -3.16 6.71
C THR A 67 11.30 -2.27 7.95
N GLY A 68 10.41 -1.28 8.14
CA GLY A 68 10.43 -0.42 9.31
C GLY A 68 10.11 -1.15 10.62
N SER A 69 9.26 -2.17 10.58
CA SER A 69 8.90 -3.00 11.73
C SER A 69 10.11 -3.79 12.25
N LEU A 70 10.90 -4.40 11.36
CA LEU A 70 12.10 -5.18 11.74
C LEU A 70 13.14 -4.31 12.47
N LEU A 71 13.34 -3.07 12.01
CA LEU A 71 14.23 -2.11 12.66
C LEU A 71 13.69 -1.68 14.02
N LEU A 72 12.37 -1.44 14.14
CA LEU A 72 11.75 -1.07 15.40
C LEU A 72 11.81 -2.20 16.44
N GLU A 73 11.58 -3.45 16.04
CA GLU A 73 11.72 -4.63 16.92
C GLU A 73 13.15 -4.72 17.48
N SER A 74 14.14 -4.49 16.62
CA SER A 74 15.56 -4.53 16.99
C SER A 74 15.94 -3.40 17.96
N PHE A 75 15.46 -2.17 17.71
CA PHE A 75 15.78 -1.00 18.54
C PHE A 75 15.06 -1.00 19.89
N PHE A 76 13.80 -1.45 19.94
CA PHE A 76 12.99 -1.45 21.16
C PHE A 76 13.07 -2.77 21.94
N GLY A 77 13.85 -3.76 21.47
CA GLY A 77 14.00 -5.05 22.15
C GLY A 77 12.68 -5.83 22.27
N ILE A 78 11.76 -5.60 21.33
CA ILE A 78 10.47 -6.30 21.30
C ILE A 78 10.73 -7.70 20.71
N PRO A 79 10.35 -8.79 21.40
CA PRO A 79 10.60 -10.14 20.92
C PRO A 79 9.80 -10.40 19.64
N GLY A 80 10.51 -10.39 18.52
CA GLY A 80 9.96 -10.52 17.16
C GLY A 80 10.97 -11.14 16.19
N LEU A 81 10.59 -11.22 14.91
CA LEU A 81 11.43 -11.86 13.88
C LEU A 81 12.75 -11.10 13.65
N GLY A 82 12.73 -9.76 13.70
CA GLY A 82 13.93 -8.95 13.58
C GLY A 82 14.90 -9.12 14.75
N TYR A 83 14.35 -9.12 15.98
CA TYR A 83 15.14 -9.32 17.20
C TYR A 83 15.77 -10.71 17.28
N ALA A 84 15.01 -11.76 16.98
CA ALA A 84 15.51 -13.15 16.96
C ALA A 84 16.59 -13.36 15.88
N GLY A 85 16.51 -12.64 14.75
CA GLY A 85 17.52 -12.68 13.70
C GLY A 85 18.85 -12.06 14.15
N LEU A 86 18.80 -10.94 14.87
CA LEU A 86 20.00 -10.32 15.44
C LEU A 86 20.63 -11.18 16.54
N ASP A 87 19.81 -11.75 17.43
CA ASP A 87 20.30 -12.61 18.49
C ASP A 87 20.98 -13.88 17.93
N ALA A 88 20.40 -14.52 16.90
CA ALA A 88 21.02 -15.63 16.19
C ALA A 88 22.36 -15.24 15.52
N LEU A 89 22.45 -14.02 15.01
CA LEU A 89 23.68 -13.48 14.41
C LEU A 89 24.79 -13.28 15.46
N TYR A 90 24.44 -12.75 16.65
CA TYR A 90 25.40 -12.56 17.74
C TYR A 90 25.86 -13.87 18.37
N ASN A 91 24.96 -14.86 18.49
CA ASN A 91 25.28 -16.19 19.00
C ASN A 91 25.98 -17.09 17.97
N GLY A 92 26.15 -16.63 16.71
CA GLY A 92 26.81 -17.39 15.65
C GLY A 92 26.00 -18.59 15.15
N ASP A 93 24.71 -18.67 15.47
CA ASP A 93 23.83 -19.76 15.05
C ASP A 93 23.32 -19.51 13.62
N LEU A 94 24.15 -19.88 12.65
CA LEU A 94 23.83 -19.75 11.23
C LEU A 94 22.63 -20.62 10.82
N GLN A 95 22.29 -21.66 11.58
CA GLN A 95 21.17 -22.54 11.28
C GLN A 95 19.85 -21.83 11.60
N LEU A 96 19.76 -21.21 12.78
CA LEU A 96 18.62 -20.42 13.22
C LEU A 96 18.44 -19.17 12.34
N LEU A 97 19.53 -18.48 12.01
CA LEU A 97 19.51 -17.31 11.12
C LEU A 97 18.90 -17.66 9.75
N LYS A 98 19.36 -18.75 9.12
CA LYS A 98 18.84 -19.20 7.82
C LYS A 98 17.35 -19.53 7.88
N ALA A 99 16.91 -20.21 8.94
CA ALA A 99 15.49 -20.54 9.12
C ALA A 99 14.63 -19.26 9.22
N LEU A 100 15.06 -18.28 10.00
CA LEU A 100 14.37 -16.98 10.14
C LEU A 100 14.33 -16.19 8.83
N VAL A 101 15.42 -16.19 8.06
CA VAL A 101 15.47 -15.54 6.74
C VAL A 101 14.48 -16.19 5.77
N VAL A 102 14.39 -17.52 5.74
CA VAL A 102 13.42 -18.22 4.89
C VAL A 102 11.98 -17.90 5.30
N VAL A 103 11.67 -17.95 6.59
CA VAL A 103 10.32 -17.64 7.10
C VAL A 103 9.92 -16.19 6.80
N SER A 104 10.82 -15.23 7.04
CA SER A 104 10.57 -13.81 6.75
C SER A 104 10.43 -13.54 5.26
N ALA A 105 11.23 -14.17 4.40
CA ALA A 105 11.07 -14.08 2.95
C ALA A 105 9.71 -14.63 2.48
N LEU A 106 9.28 -15.77 3.02
CA LEU A 106 8.00 -16.38 2.68
C LEU A 106 6.83 -15.48 3.13
N LEU A 107 6.91 -14.93 4.33
CA LEU A 107 5.92 -13.97 4.84
C LEU A 107 5.88 -12.69 3.99
N PHE A 108 7.04 -12.19 3.56
CA PHE A 108 7.13 -11.03 2.66
C PHE A 108 6.46 -11.30 1.31
N VAL A 109 6.67 -12.48 0.73
CA VAL A 109 5.97 -12.90 -0.50
C VAL A 109 4.47 -12.98 -0.29
N VAL A 110 4.00 -13.54 0.83
CA VAL A 110 2.56 -13.61 1.15
C VAL A 110 1.94 -12.21 1.30
N ILE A 111 2.63 -11.28 1.97
CA ILE A 111 2.16 -9.90 2.11
C ILE A 111 2.11 -9.20 0.75
N ASN A 112 3.13 -9.36 -0.09
CA ASN A 112 3.11 -8.79 -1.45
C ASN A 112 1.98 -9.41 -2.28
N LEU A 113 1.79 -10.73 -2.23
CA LEU A 113 0.69 -11.40 -2.92
C LEU A 113 -0.68 -10.92 -2.43
N ALA A 114 -0.87 -10.76 -1.10
CA ALA A 114 -2.10 -10.21 -0.54
C ALA A 114 -2.32 -8.75 -1.01
N THR A 115 -1.24 -7.98 -1.16
CA THR A 115 -1.28 -6.62 -1.70
C THR A 115 -1.66 -6.64 -3.18
N ASP A 116 -1.10 -7.54 -3.98
CA ASP A 116 -1.43 -7.74 -5.40
C ASP A 116 -2.88 -8.20 -5.60
N ILE A 117 -3.41 -9.06 -4.72
CA ILE A 117 -4.81 -9.45 -4.73
C ILE A 117 -5.70 -8.27 -4.35
N ALA A 118 -5.36 -7.50 -3.32
CA ALA A 118 -6.08 -6.29 -2.96
C ALA A 118 -6.06 -5.26 -4.11
N TYR A 119 -4.94 -5.16 -4.82
CA TYR A 119 -4.83 -4.38 -6.05
C TYR A 119 -5.80 -4.89 -7.13
N ALA A 120 -5.77 -6.19 -7.42
CA ALA A 120 -6.60 -6.79 -8.46
C ALA A 120 -8.10 -6.72 -8.15
N TRP A 121 -8.48 -6.76 -6.87
CA TRP A 121 -9.87 -6.68 -6.48
C TRP A 121 -10.45 -5.27 -6.67
N VAL A 122 -9.60 -4.24 -6.57
CA VAL A 122 -10.05 -2.86 -6.68
C VAL A 122 -9.76 -2.25 -8.05
N ASP A 123 -8.73 -2.71 -8.77
CA ASP A 123 -8.48 -2.28 -10.15
C ASP A 123 -9.32 -3.11 -11.15
N PRO A 124 -10.37 -2.53 -11.76
CA PRO A 124 -11.18 -3.24 -12.74
C PRO A 124 -10.53 -3.30 -14.12
N ARG A 125 -9.35 -2.69 -14.35
CA ARG A 125 -8.64 -2.68 -15.65
C ARG A 125 -7.82 -3.94 -15.91
N ILE A 126 -7.61 -4.80 -14.90
CA ILE A 126 -6.98 -6.12 -15.09
C ILE A 126 -7.94 -7.09 -15.81
N ARG A 127 -9.22 -6.72 -15.96
CA ARG A 127 -10.06 -7.28 -17.02
C ARG A 127 -9.62 -6.69 -18.36
N LEU A 128 -8.49 -7.18 -18.86
CA LEU A 128 -8.23 -7.19 -20.28
C LEU A 128 -9.30 -8.10 -20.92
N THR A 129 -10.10 -7.48 -21.79
CA THR A 129 -11.15 -8.05 -22.67
C THR A 129 -12.57 -7.97 -22.13
#